data_AF-E3NKW0-F1
#
_entry.id   AF-E3NKW0-F1
#
_cell.length_a   1.000
_cell.length_b   1.000
_cell.length_c   1.000
_cell.angle_alpha   90.00
_cell.angle_beta   90.00
_cell.angle_gamma   90.00
#
_symmetry.space_group_name_H-M   'P 1'
#
loop_
_entity.id
_entity.type
_entity.pdbx_description
1 polymer ?
#
loop_
_entity_poly.entity_id
_entity_poly.type
_entity_poly.pdbx_seq_one_letter_code
_entity_poly.pdbx_strand_id
1 'polypeptide(L)'
;MTETLFALQRFIVYDALGKVPVFEAYKNLCESFGDGVMTYVDYEFWYYRALHGELDVNYDRSVDPRQPALLELPMEMLWSIFEKASLIERLIVRKVCTRLQTCIDTMYNKIDEIRFGPYCGYIEIKYEKDVVRYQGDTDCSVYRLFLQPLQRPAVVKNMNPAELAIRDLSILFHNPKLRLKYLYICVDLDRIPRFQQVLESLNHQLHVEKLTFHTQNGTEDTMILPYLKSLKEIMIYVSISDEEMKERMSRLGQIIQCREAKMLKIYVNYRDNFPIQCFLNCRGLTLFDYNNFIKAETTIRFIGILQTSTVLESFLVEKNDSDELLKAIRGGGRPLWNGVETGRESCIFKIPIASSDKFWKLDLSGKMVHLKRQ
;
A
#
# COMPACT_ATOMS: atom_id res chain seq x y z
N MET A 1 -45.17 -39.51 4.49
CA MET A 1 -44.95 -38.10 4.90
C MET A 1 -44.31 -38.00 6.28
N THR A 2 -44.76 -38.77 7.28
CA THR A 2 -44.23 -38.77 8.66
C THR A 2 -42.81 -39.33 8.80
N GLU A 3 -42.44 -40.41 8.11
CA GLU A 3 -41.10 -41.02 8.23
C GLU A 3 -39.97 -40.12 7.73
N THR A 4 -40.19 -39.39 6.63
CA THR A 4 -39.21 -38.45 6.06
C THR A 4 -38.92 -37.29 7.01
N LEU A 5 -39.94 -36.79 7.72
CA LEU A 5 -39.79 -35.73 8.70
C LEU A 5 -38.93 -36.16 9.90
N PHE A 6 -39.16 -37.36 10.43
CA PHE A 6 -38.36 -37.91 11.54
C PHE A 6 -36.90 -38.17 11.14
N ALA A 7 -36.66 -38.60 9.89
CA ALA A 7 -35.31 -38.79 9.38
C ALA A 7 -34.53 -37.47 9.29
N LEU A 8 -35.16 -36.41 8.77
CA LEU A 8 -34.55 -35.07 8.69
C LEU A 8 -34.23 -34.51 10.08
N GLN A 9 -35.14 -34.66 11.04
CA GLN A 9 -34.92 -34.21 12.42
C GLN A 9 -33.73 -34.89 13.08
N ARG A 10 -33.63 -36.23 12.97
CA ARG A 10 -32.49 -36.96 13.52
C ARG A 10 -31.18 -36.56 12.87
N PHE A 11 -31.20 -36.28 11.57
CA PHE A 11 -30.04 -35.80 10.83
C PHE A 11 -29.56 -34.44 11.35
N ILE A 12 -30.47 -33.46 11.49
CA ILE A 12 -30.15 -32.12 12.01
C ILE A 12 -29.58 -32.20 13.43
N VAL A 13 -30.19 -33.00 14.30
CA VAL A 13 -29.72 -33.18 15.69
C VAL A 13 -28.35 -33.85 15.72
N TYR A 14 -28.13 -34.86 14.88
CA TYR A 14 -26.85 -35.54 14.76
C TYR A 14 -25.74 -34.57 14.33
N ASP A 15 -25.98 -33.77 13.29
CA ASP A 15 -25.02 -32.76 12.82
C ASP A 15 -24.72 -31.71 13.91
N ALA A 16 -25.75 -31.24 14.61
CA ALA A 16 -25.63 -30.24 15.67
C ALA A 16 -24.82 -30.76 16.87
N LEU A 17 -25.08 -31.99 17.32
CA LEU A 17 -24.29 -32.65 18.37
C LEU A 17 -22.84 -32.87 17.94
N GLY A 18 -22.62 -33.16 16.65
CA GLY A 18 -21.30 -33.25 16.04
C GLY A 18 -20.58 -31.90 15.92
N LYS A 19 -21.27 -30.77 16.15
CA LYS A 19 -20.78 -29.40 15.95
C LYS A 19 -20.21 -29.16 14.56
N VAL A 20 -20.79 -29.80 13.55
CA VAL A 20 -20.43 -29.59 12.15
C VAL A 20 -20.75 -28.13 11.79
N PRO A 21 -19.88 -27.39 11.09
CA PRO A 21 -20.22 -26.04 10.65
C PRO A 21 -21.59 -26.01 9.92
N VAL A 22 -22.51 -25.16 10.36
CA VAL A 22 -23.95 -25.23 9.97
C VAL A 22 -24.18 -25.25 8.46
N PHE A 23 -23.36 -24.53 7.69
CA PHE A 23 -23.46 -24.53 6.23
C PHE A 23 -22.96 -25.82 5.59
N GLU A 24 -21.95 -26.48 6.17
CA GLU A 24 -21.51 -27.81 5.73
C GLU A 24 -22.56 -28.86 6.09
N ALA A 25 -23.13 -28.77 7.29
CA ALA A 25 -24.19 -29.64 7.75
C ALA A 25 -25.44 -29.56 6.83
N TYR A 26 -25.82 -28.35 6.41
CA TYR A 26 -26.89 -28.16 5.42
C TYR A 26 -26.56 -28.81 4.06
N LYS A 27 -25.32 -28.69 3.57
CA LYS A 27 -24.91 -29.37 2.32
C LYS A 27 -25.02 -30.88 2.45
N ASN A 28 -24.59 -31.45 3.56
CA ASN A 28 -24.72 -32.89 3.83
C ASN A 28 -26.19 -33.33 3.81
N LEU A 29 -27.10 -32.50 4.33
CA LEU A 29 -28.54 -32.75 4.26
C LEU A 29 -29.03 -32.74 2.81
N CYS A 30 -28.66 -31.74 2.01
CA CYS A 30 -29.00 -31.69 0.59
C CYS A 30 -28.46 -32.90 -0.19
N GLU A 31 -27.23 -33.32 0.09
CA GLU A 31 -26.62 -34.50 -0.53
C GLU A 31 -27.34 -35.81 -0.14
N SER A 32 -27.80 -35.91 1.11
CA SER A 32 -28.43 -37.11 1.64
C SER A 32 -29.91 -37.25 1.27
N PHE A 33 -30.65 -36.14 1.22
CA PHE A 33 -32.11 -36.14 1.04
C PHE A 33 -32.57 -35.48 -0.27
N GLY A 34 -31.66 -34.83 -1.00
CA GLY A 34 -31.95 -34.07 -2.21
C GLY A 34 -32.11 -32.57 -1.95
N ASP A 35 -31.87 -31.79 -3.00
CA ASP A 35 -32.04 -30.33 -2.97
C ASP A 35 -33.52 -29.96 -2.76
N GLY A 36 -33.78 -28.92 -1.96
CA GLY A 36 -35.11 -28.35 -1.76
C GLY A 36 -35.99 -29.05 -0.73
N VAL A 37 -35.48 -30.07 -0.02
CA VAL A 37 -36.20 -30.73 1.08
C VAL A 37 -36.46 -29.80 2.26
N MET A 38 -35.52 -28.88 2.53
CA MET A 38 -35.63 -27.85 3.54
C MET A 38 -34.84 -26.63 3.08
N THR A 39 -35.30 -25.41 3.38
CA THR A 39 -34.49 -24.22 3.08
C THR A 39 -33.32 -24.10 4.05
N TYR A 40 -32.23 -23.44 3.64
CA TYR A 40 -31.12 -23.18 4.55
C TYR A 40 -31.56 -22.45 5.83
N VAL A 41 -32.50 -21.50 5.71
CA VAL A 41 -33.01 -20.71 6.83
C VAL A 41 -33.81 -21.57 7.81
N ASP A 42 -34.60 -22.52 7.32
CA ASP A 42 -35.31 -23.48 8.17
C ASP A 42 -34.33 -24.45 8.84
N TYR A 43 -33.34 -24.95 8.08
CA TYR A 43 -32.32 -25.85 8.60
C TYR A 43 -31.49 -25.18 9.71
N GLU A 44 -30.98 -23.97 9.46
CA GLU A 44 -30.17 -23.20 10.40
C GLU A 44 -30.94 -22.95 11.72
N PHE A 45 -32.22 -22.61 11.62
CA PHE A 45 -33.10 -22.45 12.78
C PHE A 45 -33.15 -23.72 13.65
N TRP A 46 -33.45 -24.88 13.05
CA TRP A 46 -33.53 -26.14 13.78
C TRP A 46 -32.16 -26.61 14.29
N TYR A 47 -31.10 -26.37 13.53
CA TYR A 47 -29.73 -26.69 13.90
C TYR A 47 -29.30 -25.97 15.18
N TYR A 48 -29.52 -24.65 15.29
CA TYR A 48 -29.17 -23.90 16.49
C TYR A 48 -30.05 -24.26 17.69
N ARG A 49 -31.35 -24.53 17.50
CA ARG A 49 -32.20 -25.06 18.57
C ARG A 49 -31.70 -26.40 19.11
N ALA A 50 -31.34 -27.31 18.21
CA ALA A 50 -30.75 -28.60 18.60
C ALA A 50 -29.43 -28.41 19.36
N LEU A 51 -28.58 -27.47 18.93
CA LEU A 51 -27.33 -27.12 19.63
C LEU A 51 -27.58 -26.58 21.05
N HIS A 52 -28.70 -25.88 21.26
CA HIS A 52 -29.14 -25.34 22.56
C HIS A 52 -29.96 -26.35 23.40
N GLY A 53 -30.22 -27.56 22.89
CA GLY A 53 -31.01 -28.58 23.59
C GLY A 53 -32.53 -28.38 23.51
N GLU A 54 -33.00 -27.47 22.66
CA GLU A 54 -34.41 -27.09 22.51
C GLU A 54 -35.13 -27.96 21.46
N LEU A 55 -35.25 -29.25 21.76
CA LEU A 55 -35.73 -30.29 20.83
C LEU A 55 -37.26 -30.38 20.67
N ASP A 56 -38.01 -29.32 21.01
CA ASP A 56 -39.45 -29.31 20.78
C ASP A 56 -39.77 -29.29 19.28
N VAL A 57 -40.15 -30.46 18.78
CA VAL A 57 -40.44 -30.72 17.36
C VAL A 57 -41.72 -30.05 16.86
N ASN A 58 -42.60 -29.62 17.77
CA ASN A 58 -43.83 -28.91 17.43
C ASN A 58 -43.72 -27.42 17.69
N TYR A 59 -42.50 -26.90 17.87
CA TYR A 59 -42.31 -25.49 18.12
C TYR A 59 -42.88 -24.64 16.98
N ASP A 60 -43.84 -23.80 17.33
CA ASP A 60 -44.44 -22.88 16.39
C ASP A 60 -43.50 -21.69 16.15
N ARG A 61 -42.73 -21.76 15.06
CA ARG A 61 -41.83 -20.67 14.64
C ARG A 61 -42.54 -19.33 14.45
N SER A 62 -43.86 -19.30 14.26
CA SER A 62 -44.60 -18.04 14.08
C SER A 62 -44.61 -17.17 15.35
N VAL A 63 -44.32 -17.74 16.51
CA VAL A 63 -44.21 -17.01 17.78
C VAL A 63 -42.90 -16.24 17.91
N ASP A 64 -41.89 -16.57 17.10
CA ASP A 64 -40.62 -15.87 17.12
C ASP A 64 -40.73 -14.49 16.47
N PRO A 65 -40.05 -13.46 17.01
CA PRO A 65 -39.92 -12.19 16.34
C PRO A 65 -39.33 -12.41 14.95
N ARG A 66 -39.91 -11.74 13.94
CA ARG A 66 -39.35 -11.73 12.60
C ARG A 66 -37.87 -11.32 12.66
N GLN A 67 -36.99 -12.19 12.19
CA GLN A 67 -35.58 -11.85 12.04
C GLN A 67 -35.44 -10.80 10.93
N PRO A 68 -34.82 -9.63 11.21
CA PRO A 68 -34.62 -8.62 10.19
C PRO A 68 -33.72 -9.16 9.09
N ALA A 69 -34.09 -8.94 7.83
CA ALA A 69 -33.23 -9.29 6.72
C ALA A 69 -31.93 -8.46 6.79
N LEU A 70 -30.85 -8.94 6.17
CA LEU A 70 -29.55 -8.24 6.18
C LEU A 70 -29.68 -6.75 5.81
N LEU A 71 -30.47 -6.44 4.78
CA LEU A 71 -30.67 -5.07 4.29
C LEU A 71 -31.58 -4.22 5.21
N GLU A 72 -32.25 -4.81 6.19
CA GLU A 72 -33.06 -4.12 7.19
C GLU A 72 -32.22 -3.69 8.41
N LEU A 73 -31.01 -4.23 8.55
CA LEU A 73 -30.10 -3.84 9.63
C LEU A 73 -29.63 -2.38 9.48
N PRO A 74 -29.46 -1.65 10.60
CA PRO A 74 -28.82 -0.34 10.62
C PRO A 74 -27.41 -0.35 10.00
N MET A 75 -26.95 0.81 9.52
CA MET A 75 -25.68 0.90 8.79
C MET A 75 -24.48 0.50 9.65
N GLU A 76 -24.53 0.81 10.94
CA GLU A 76 -23.51 0.51 11.92
C GLU A 76 -23.35 -1.00 12.14
N MET A 77 -24.45 -1.75 12.07
CA MET A 77 -24.43 -3.22 12.15
C MET A 77 -23.89 -3.82 10.86
N LEU A 78 -24.28 -3.28 9.69
CA LEU A 78 -23.72 -3.70 8.40
C LEU A 78 -22.21 -3.46 8.34
N TRP A 79 -21.73 -2.31 8.82
CA TRP A 79 -20.30 -2.03 8.95
C TRP A 79 -19.61 -3.06 9.85
N SER A 80 -20.19 -3.38 11.01
CA SER A 80 -19.62 -4.37 11.94
C SER A 80 -19.54 -5.79 11.34
N ILE A 81 -20.47 -6.15 10.45
CA ILE A 81 -20.45 -7.41 9.71
C ILE A 81 -19.34 -7.38 8.65
N PHE A 82 -19.35 -6.38 7.77
CA PHE A 82 -18.42 -6.31 6.65
C PHE A 82 -16.99 -5.93 7.06
N GLU A 83 -16.80 -5.34 8.24
CA GLU A 83 -15.48 -5.15 8.83
C GLU A 83 -14.73 -6.47 9.05
N LYS A 84 -15.45 -7.58 9.25
CA LYS A 84 -14.87 -8.92 9.37
C LYS A 84 -14.54 -9.56 8.02
N ALA A 85 -15.18 -9.09 6.95
CA ALA A 85 -14.92 -9.56 5.59
C ALA A 85 -13.62 -8.99 5.05
N SER A 86 -12.94 -9.76 4.19
CA SER A 86 -11.75 -9.30 3.49
C SER A 86 -12.09 -8.14 2.54
N LEU A 87 -11.07 -7.40 2.11
CA LEU A 87 -11.31 -6.31 1.16
C LEU A 87 -11.95 -6.81 -0.14
N ILE A 88 -11.53 -7.98 -0.62
CA ILE A 88 -12.05 -8.55 -1.86
C ILE A 88 -13.50 -8.97 -1.70
N GLU A 89 -13.85 -9.58 -0.57
CA GLU A 89 -15.24 -9.90 -0.24
C GLU A 89 -16.11 -8.65 -0.19
N ARG A 90 -15.61 -7.56 0.39
CA ARG A 90 -16.31 -6.26 0.39
C ARG A 90 -16.52 -5.72 -1.02
N LEU A 91 -15.52 -5.80 -1.90
CA LEU A 91 -15.64 -5.37 -3.29
C LEU A 91 -16.65 -6.22 -4.09
N ILE A 92 -16.81 -7.50 -3.74
CA ILE A 92 -17.86 -8.37 -4.29
C ILE A 92 -19.23 -7.95 -3.76
N VAL A 93 -19.37 -7.80 -2.44
CA VAL A 93 -20.61 -7.36 -1.77
C VAL A 93 -21.09 -6.02 -2.29
N ARG A 94 -20.16 -5.09 -2.57
CA ARG A 94 -20.44 -3.77 -3.15
C ARG A 94 -21.24 -3.85 -4.46
N LYS A 95 -21.10 -4.94 -5.23
CA LYS A 95 -21.76 -5.12 -6.54
C LYS A 95 -23.18 -5.69 -6.43
N VAL A 96 -23.64 -6.07 -5.23
CA VAL A 96 -24.92 -6.77 -5.04
C VAL A 96 -26.11 -5.84 -5.15
N CYS A 97 -26.12 -4.71 -4.41
CA CYS A 97 -27.19 -3.72 -4.47
C CYS A 97 -26.70 -2.34 -4.03
N THR A 98 -27.48 -1.30 -4.33
CA THR A 98 -27.13 0.10 -4.05
C THR A 98 -26.92 0.37 -2.55
N ARG A 99 -27.72 -0.25 -1.67
CA ARG A 99 -27.56 -0.11 -0.21
C ARG A 99 -26.22 -0.65 0.27
N LEU A 100 -25.84 -1.84 -0.19
CA LEU A 100 -24.55 -2.45 0.15
C LEU A 100 -23.39 -1.69 -0.49
N GLN A 101 -23.57 -1.17 -1.70
CA GLN A 101 -22.61 -0.28 -2.33
C GLN A 101 -22.33 0.95 -1.45
N THR A 102 -23.37 1.67 -1.02
CA THR A 102 -23.23 2.82 -0.11
C THR A 102 -22.60 2.41 1.22
N CYS A 103 -22.98 1.25 1.78
CA CYS A 103 -22.40 0.72 3.01
C CYS A 103 -20.89 0.55 2.87
N ILE A 104 -20.41 -0.11 1.81
CA ILE A 104 -18.99 -0.36 1.58
C ILE A 104 -18.23 0.94 1.26
N ASP A 105 -18.80 1.83 0.46
CA ASP A 105 -18.14 3.08 0.03
C ASP A 105 -17.96 4.08 1.19
N THR A 106 -18.86 4.05 2.18
CA THR A 106 -18.82 4.98 3.34
C THR A 106 -18.10 4.44 4.57
N MET A 107 -17.85 3.13 4.58
CA MET A 107 -17.15 2.44 5.66
C MET A 107 -15.69 2.94 5.78
N TYR A 108 -15.18 2.94 7.01
CA TYR A 108 -13.76 3.22 7.24
C TYR A 108 -12.93 2.05 6.70
N ASN A 109 -12.17 2.32 5.64
CA ASN A 109 -11.32 1.31 5.03
C ASN A 109 -10.00 1.22 5.80
N LYS A 110 -9.87 0.19 6.64
CA LYS A 110 -8.61 -0.28 7.21
C LYS A 110 -7.79 -0.94 6.10
N ILE A 111 -7.21 -0.13 5.22
CA ILE A 111 -6.24 -0.58 4.22
C ILE A 111 -4.98 0.19 4.52
N ASP A 112 -4.01 -0.48 5.13
CA ASP A 112 -2.74 0.17 5.45
C ASP A 112 -1.83 0.29 4.22
N GLU A 113 -1.89 -0.70 3.32
CA GLU A 113 -0.92 -0.88 2.24
C GLU A 113 -1.59 -1.27 0.93
N ILE A 114 -1.24 -0.55 -0.14
CA ILE A 114 -1.58 -0.89 -1.51
C ILE A 114 -0.27 -0.98 -2.31
N ARG A 115 -0.07 -2.10 -2.99
CA ARG A 115 0.95 -2.22 -4.04
C ARG A 115 0.30 -2.45 -5.37
N PHE A 116 0.55 -1.55 -6.31
CA PHE A 116 0.20 -1.67 -7.71
C PHE A 116 1.50 -1.80 -8.50
N GLY A 117 1.69 -2.91 -9.19
CA GLY A 117 2.90 -3.12 -9.99
C GLY A 117 2.67 -4.08 -11.15
N PRO A 118 3.22 -3.79 -12.34
CA PRO A 118 3.36 -4.79 -13.37
C PRO A 118 4.39 -5.81 -12.92
N TYR A 119 4.06 -7.07 -13.13
CA TYR A 119 5.06 -8.11 -13.34
C TYR A 119 4.93 -8.54 -14.81
N CYS A 120 5.97 -9.10 -15.40
CA CYS A 120 5.94 -9.52 -16.80
C CYS A 120 4.67 -10.37 -17.09
N GLY A 121 3.76 -9.84 -17.91
CA GLY A 121 2.53 -10.51 -18.33
C GLY A 121 1.31 -10.41 -17.39
N TYR A 122 1.39 -9.71 -16.25
CA TYR A 122 0.24 -9.52 -15.35
C TYR A 122 0.34 -8.27 -14.46
N ILE A 123 -0.76 -7.88 -13.83
CA ILE A 123 -0.80 -6.81 -12.83
C ILE A 123 -1.26 -7.41 -11.51
N GLU A 124 -0.55 -7.08 -10.43
CA GLU A 124 -1.00 -7.42 -9.09
C GLU A 124 -1.40 -6.18 -8.33
N ILE A 125 -2.53 -6.30 -7.63
CA ILE A 125 -2.87 -5.41 -6.54
C ILE A 125 -2.80 -6.21 -5.25
N LYS A 126 -1.88 -5.81 -4.37
CA LYS A 126 -1.78 -6.34 -3.02
C LYS A 126 -2.51 -5.42 -2.05
N TYR A 127 -3.43 -5.99 -1.29
CA TYR A 127 -4.18 -5.35 -0.22
C TYR A 127 -3.85 -6.04 1.10
N GLU A 128 -2.95 -5.46 1.88
CA GLU A 128 -2.43 -6.07 3.11
C GLU A 128 -1.89 -7.50 2.89
N LYS A 129 -2.71 -8.53 3.12
CA LYS A 129 -2.38 -9.96 2.95
C LYS A 129 -3.01 -10.58 1.70
N ASP A 130 -4.09 -10.00 1.18
CA ASP A 130 -4.74 -10.49 -0.03
C ASP A 130 -4.01 -9.97 -1.28
N VAL A 131 -3.92 -10.80 -2.32
CA VAL A 131 -3.37 -10.40 -3.61
C VAL A 131 -4.35 -10.76 -4.71
N VAL A 132 -4.66 -9.77 -5.55
CA VAL A 132 -5.46 -9.95 -6.76
C VAL A 132 -4.55 -9.81 -7.97
N ARG A 133 -4.52 -10.84 -8.80
CA ARG A 133 -3.77 -10.85 -10.06
C ARG A 133 -4.72 -10.72 -11.24
N TYR A 134 -4.42 -9.78 -12.12
CA TYR A 134 -5.10 -9.51 -13.38
C TYR A 134 -4.17 -9.93 -14.52
N GLN A 135 -4.59 -10.90 -15.34
CA GLN A 135 -3.78 -11.48 -16.39
C GLN A 135 -4.58 -11.71 -17.68
N GLY A 136 -3.93 -11.62 -18.83
CA GLY A 136 -4.51 -11.88 -20.15
C GLY A 136 -4.19 -10.77 -21.15
N ASP A 137 -4.71 -10.91 -22.36
CA ASP A 137 -4.48 -9.95 -23.45
C ASP A 137 -5.77 -9.19 -23.78
N THR A 138 -6.78 -9.90 -24.31
CA THR A 138 -8.10 -9.36 -24.66
C THR A 138 -9.16 -9.65 -23.60
N ASP A 139 -9.07 -10.82 -22.96
CA ASP A 139 -9.91 -11.21 -21.84
C ASP A 139 -9.09 -11.17 -20.55
N CYS A 140 -9.65 -10.61 -19.48
CA CYS A 140 -8.97 -10.55 -18.19
C CYS A 140 -9.39 -11.69 -17.29
N SER A 141 -8.43 -12.55 -16.94
CA SER A 141 -8.53 -13.50 -15.84
C SER A 141 -8.11 -12.84 -14.53
N VAL A 142 -9.00 -12.88 -13.54
CA VAL A 142 -8.80 -12.31 -12.21
C VAL A 142 -8.67 -13.44 -11.20
N TYR A 143 -7.51 -13.52 -10.56
CA TYR A 143 -7.19 -14.52 -9.54
C TYR A 143 -7.11 -13.85 -8.17
N ARG A 144 -7.74 -14.47 -7.15
CA ARG A 144 -7.41 -14.19 -5.75
C ARG A 144 -6.35 -15.20 -5.31
N LEU A 145 -5.11 -14.74 -5.20
CA LEU A 145 -3.98 -15.61 -4.88
C LEU A 145 -3.97 -15.98 -3.39
N PHE A 146 -3.25 -17.06 -3.08
CA PHE A 146 -3.01 -17.54 -1.70
C PHE A 146 -4.24 -17.99 -0.90
N LEU A 147 -5.43 -18.00 -1.51
CA LEU A 147 -6.57 -18.75 -0.98
C LEU A 147 -6.43 -20.23 -1.31
N GLN A 148 -6.73 -21.08 -0.33
CA GLN A 148 -6.87 -22.52 -0.54
C GLN A 148 -8.31 -22.98 -0.29
N PRO A 149 -8.88 -23.84 -1.16
CA PRO A 149 -8.31 -24.28 -2.43
C PRO A 149 -8.24 -23.13 -3.45
N LEU A 150 -7.30 -23.23 -4.41
CA LEU A 150 -7.18 -22.26 -5.50
C LEU A 150 -8.51 -22.20 -6.27
N GLN A 151 -9.16 -21.04 -6.21
CA GLN A 151 -10.40 -20.81 -6.92
C GLN A 151 -10.14 -20.66 -8.42
N ARG A 152 -11.08 -21.13 -9.25
CA ARG A 152 -11.06 -20.82 -10.68
C ARG A 152 -11.09 -19.30 -10.86
N PRO A 153 -10.29 -18.73 -11.78
CA PRO A 153 -10.31 -17.29 -12.01
C PRO A 153 -11.68 -16.85 -12.49
N ALA A 154 -12.07 -15.64 -12.08
CA ALA A 154 -13.16 -14.94 -12.76
C ALA A 154 -12.63 -14.44 -14.11
N VAL A 155 -13.36 -14.68 -15.19
CA VAL A 155 -12.98 -14.21 -16.53
C VAL A 155 -13.90 -13.07 -16.95
N VAL A 156 -13.32 -11.92 -17.25
CA VAL A 156 -14.01 -10.76 -17.79
C VAL A 156 -13.64 -10.63 -19.26
N LYS A 157 -14.62 -10.87 -20.14
CA LYS A 157 -14.42 -10.82 -21.59
C LYS A 157 -14.18 -9.40 -22.10
N ASN A 158 -13.38 -9.27 -23.15
CA ASN A 158 -13.09 -8.00 -23.84
C ASN A 158 -12.68 -6.88 -22.88
N MET A 159 -11.83 -7.21 -21.92
CA MET A 159 -11.39 -6.31 -20.87
C MET A 159 -9.88 -6.43 -20.71
N ASN A 160 -9.17 -5.33 -20.95
CA ASN A 160 -7.74 -5.30 -20.73
C ASN A 160 -7.43 -5.42 -19.22
N PRO A 161 -6.48 -6.27 -18.79
CA PRO A 161 -6.17 -6.44 -17.37
C PRO A 161 -5.76 -5.15 -16.64
N ALA A 162 -5.05 -4.25 -17.31
CA ALA A 162 -4.64 -2.99 -16.71
C ALA A 162 -5.81 -2.05 -16.50
N GLU A 163 -6.72 -1.97 -17.47
CA GLU A 163 -7.94 -1.17 -17.34
C GLU A 163 -8.80 -1.68 -16.18
N LEU A 164 -8.94 -3.01 -16.06
CA LEU A 164 -9.70 -3.61 -14.97
C LEU A 164 -9.05 -3.34 -13.60
N ALA A 165 -7.73 -3.51 -13.49
CA ALA A 165 -6.99 -3.25 -12.26
C ALA A 165 -7.09 -1.78 -11.84
N ILE A 166 -6.91 -0.84 -12.78
CA ILE A 166 -7.05 0.61 -12.53
C ILE A 166 -8.47 0.96 -12.11
N ARG A 167 -9.50 0.36 -12.73
CA ARG A 167 -10.90 0.55 -12.36
C ARG A 167 -11.22 0.02 -10.97
N ASP A 168 -10.67 -1.14 -10.60
CA ASP A 168 -10.88 -1.68 -9.26
C ASP A 168 -10.17 -0.83 -8.18
N LEU A 169 -8.97 -0.30 -8.47
CA LEU A 169 -8.30 0.69 -7.60
C LEU A 169 -9.08 1.99 -7.47
N SER A 170 -9.68 2.47 -8.56
CA SER A 170 -10.40 3.75 -8.54
C SER A 170 -11.52 3.73 -7.51
N ILE A 171 -12.25 2.62 -7.38
CA ILE A 171 -13.31 2.45 -6.36
C ILE A 171 -12.79 2.79 -4.95
N LEU A 172 -11.58 2.32 -4.61
CA LEU A 172 -10.99 2.56 -3.29
C LEU A 172 -10.53 4.01 -3.14
N PHE A 173 -9.91 4.56 -4.18
CA PHE A 173 -9.40 5.94 -4.17
C PHE A 173 -10.51 6.99 -4.11
N HIS A 174 -11.73 6.67 -4.55
CA HIS A 174 -12.88 7.57 -4.41
C HIS A 174 -13.33 7.74 -2.95
N ASN A 175 -12.87 6.93 -2.00
CA ASN A 175 -13.20 7.09 -0.58
C ASN A 175 -12.30 8.16 0.08
N PRO A 176 -12.80 9.36 0.41
CA PRO A 176 -11.99 10.44 0.99
C PRO A 176 -11.50 10.14 2.42
N LYS A 177 -12.04 9.10 3.07
CA LYS A 177 -11.59 8.62 4.38
C LYS A 177 -10.41 7.66 4.28
N LEU A 178 -10.01 7.22 3.08
CA LEU A 178 -8.87 6.34 2.88
C LEU A 178 -7.58 7.03 3.35
N ARG A 179 -6.85 6.37 4.26
CA ARG A 179 -5.56 6.83 4.79
C ARG A 179 -4.55 5.69 4.63
N LEU A 180 -3.68 5.79 3.64
CA LEU A 180 -2.67 4.76 3.38
C LEU A 180 -1.40 5.01 4.20
N LYS A 181 -0.93 3.98 4.90
CA LYS A 181 0.42 3.99 5.49
C LYS A 181 1.48 3.83 4.41
N TYR A 182 1.21 3.02 3.39
CA TYR A 182 2.13 2.76 2.30
C TYR A 182 1.42 2.60 0.95
N LEU A 183 1.91 3.33 -0.05
CA LEU A 183 1.51 3.21 -1.46
C LEU A 183 2.74 2.89 -2.29
N TYR A 184 2.74 1.71 -2.93
CA TYR A 184 3.74 1.32 -3.92
C TYR A 184 3.13 1.38 -5.32
N ILE A 185 3.76 2.13 -6.21
CA ILE A 185 3.34 2.30 -7.60
C ILE A 185 4.49 1.95 -8.54
N CYS A 186 4.31 0.90 -9.32
CA CYS A 186 5.11 0.63 -10.51
C CYS A 186 4.10 0.58 -11.66
N VAL A 187 4.30 1.36 -12.71
CA VAL A 187 3.39 1.42 -13.86
C VAL A 187 4.22 1.56 -15.12
N ASP A 188 3.88 0.80 -16.15
CA ASP A 188 4.49 0.96 -17.47
C ASP A 188 4.07 2.31 -18.09
N LEU A 189 4.92 2.89 -18.92
CA LEU A 189 4.71 4.21 -19.54
C LEU A 189 3.35 4.34 -20.21
N ASP A 190 2.94 3.32 -20.98
CA ASP A 190 1.67 3.33 -21.73
C ASP A 190 0.43 3.37 -20.83
N ARG A 191 0.58 3.00 -19.56
CA ARG A 191 -0.53 2.87 -18.59
C ARG A 191 -0.63 4.06 -17.64
N ILE A 192 0.41 4.89 -17.55
CA ILE A 192 0.44 6.04 -16.63
C ILE A 192 -0.62 7.09 -16.91
N PRO A 193 -0.90 7.51 -18.15
CA PRO A 193 -1.95 8.50 -18.42
C PRO A 193 -3.32 8.05 -17.90
N ARG A 194 -3.62 6.75 -18.00
CA ARG A 194 -4.87 6.16 -17.48
C ARG A 194 -4.90 6.16 -15.95
N PHE A 195 -3.78 5.87 -15.31
CA PHE A 195 -3.68 5.93 -13.84
C PHE A 195 -3.81 7.38 -13.35
N GLN A 196 -3.20 8.33 -14.05
CA GLN A 196 -3.33 9.77 -13.78
C GLN A 196 -4.79 10.22 -13.89
N GLN A 197 -5.53 9.80 -14.93
CA GLN A 197 -6.96 10.13 -15.08
C GLN A 197 -7.80 9.69 -13.87
N VAL A 198 -7.48 8.56 -13.25
CA VAL A 198 -8.15 8.14 -12.02
C VAL A 198 -7.87 9.13 -10.88
N LEU A 199 -6.62 9.55 -10.71
CA LEU A 199 -6.24 10.53 -9.69
C LEU A 199 -6.88 11.91 -9.95
N GLU A 200 -6.96 12.33 -11.22
CA GLU A 200 -7.63 13.57 -11.66
C GLU A 200 -9.14 13.56 -11.40
N SER A 201 -9.77 12.39 -11.51
CA SER A 201 -11.21 12.25 -11.24
C SER A 201 -11.57 12.39 -9.75
N LEU A 202 -10.58 12.36 -8.86
CA LEU A 202 -10.81 12.48 -7.42
C LEU A 202 -11.09 13.95 -7.05
N ASN A 203 -12.13 14.15 -6.25
CA ASN A 203 -12.43 15.46 -5.65
C ASN A 203 -11.56 15.78 -4.42
N HIS A 204 -10.52 14.99 -4.15
CA HIS A 204 -9.63 15.11 -3.01
C HIS A 204 -8.25 14.54 -3.34
N GLN A 205 -7.22 14.99 -2.62
CA GLN A 205 -5.91 14.34 -2.64
C GLN A 205 -5.90 13.10 -1.75
N LEU A 206 -5.19 12.06 -2.18
CA LEU A 206 -5.02 10.84 -1.40
C LEU A 206 -4.09 11.09 -0.21
N HIS A 207 -4.52 10.66 0.97
CA HIS A 207 -3.67 10.68 2.15
C HIS A 207 -2.75 9.46 2.16
N VAL A 208 -1.45 9.71 2.01
CA VAL A 208 -0.41 8.68 1.94
C VAL A 208 0.73 9.06 2.86
N GLU A 209 1.12 8.19 3.79
CA GLU A 209 2.26 8.44 4.67
C GLU A 209 3.59 8.14 4.00
N LYS A 210 3.68 7.02 3.27
CA LYS A 210 4.89 6.59 2.56
C LYS A 210 4.56 6.23 1.12
N LEU A 211 5.31 6.80 0.18
CA LEU A 211 5.21 6.49 -1.24
C LEU A 211 6.51 5.84 -1.72
N THR A 212 6.39 4.71 -2.42
CA THR A 212 7.47 4.20 -3.26
C THR A 212 6.99 4.13 -4.69
N PHE A 213 7.80 4.58 -5.63
CA PHE A 213 7.44 4.43 -7.02
C PHE A 213 8.63 4.25 -7.95
N HIS A 214 8.42 3.39 -8.94
CA HIS A 214 9.40 3.07 -10.00
C HIS A 214 8.97 3.75 -11.28
N THR A 215 9.94 4.34 -11.95
CA THR A 215 9.70 5.26 -13.07
C THR A 215 10.83 5.13 -14.08
N GLN A 216 10.50 5.26 -15.36
CA GLN A 216 11.43 4.98 -16.44
C GLN A 216 11.84 6.24 -17.21
N ASN A 217 10.98 7.25 -17.38
CA ASN A 217 11.27 8.39 -18.27
C ASN A 217 11.27 9.78 -17.59
N GLY A 218 10.86 9.87 -16.32
CA GLY A 218 10.98 11.05 -15.48
C GLY A 218 9.86 12.10 -15.53
N THR A 219 8.73 11.81 -16.18
CA THR A 219 7.52 12.66 -16.15
C THR A 219 6.44 12.11 -15.22
N GLU A 220 6.52 10.82 -14.90
CA GLU A 220 5.62 10.08 -14.02
C GLU A 220 5.47 10.75 -12.66
N ASP A 221 6.58 11.26 -12.12
CA ASP A 221 6.64 11.95 -10.83
C ASP A 221 5.62 13.10 -10.77
N THR A 222 5.52 13.86 -11.85
CA THR A 222 4.64 15.04 -11.96
C THR A 222 3.18 14.65 -12.19
N MET A 223 2.92 13.44 -12.66
CA MET A 223 1.57 12.92 -12.94
C MET A 223 0.94 12.28 -11.69
N ILE A 224 1.74 11.89 -10.70
CA ILE A 224 1.28 11.18 -9.51
C ILE A 224 1.38 12.06 -8.25
N LEU A 225 2.55 12.64 -7.97
CA LEU A 225 2.81 13.33 -6.70
C LEU A 225 1.81 14.45 -6.38
N PRO A 226 1.36 15.30 -7.34
CA PRO A 226 0.42 16.39 -7.04
C PRO A 226 -0.91 15.95 -6.43
N TYR A 227 -1.32 14.70 -6.65
CA TYR A 227 -2.59 14.15 -6.15
C TYR A 227 -2.46 13.52 -4.77
N LEU A 228 -1.29 13.60 -4.14
CA LEU A 228 -0.99 13.00 -2.83
C LEU A 228 -0.74 14.07 -1.77
N LYS A 229 -1.10 13.77 -0.51
CA LYS A 229 -0.84 14.61 0.66
C LYS A 229 -0.47 13.80 1.90
N SER A 230 0.10 14.49 2.91
CA SER A 230 0.56 13.92 4.19
C SER A 230 1.75 12.96 4.09
N LEU A 231 2.54 13.11 3.02
CA LEU A 231 3.73 12.31 2.76
C LEU A 231 4.82 12.60 3.80
N LYS A 232 5.22 11.57 4.55
CA LYS A 232 6.40 11.61 5.42
C LYS A 232 7.64 11.12 4.67
N GLU A 233 7.49 10.08 3.86
CA GLU A 233 8.61 9.49 3.11
C GLU A 233 8.22 9.27 1.65
N ILE A 234 9.11 9.67 0.75
CA ILE A 234 8.98 9.45 -0.70
C ILE A 234 10.23 8.70 -1.15
N MET A 235 10.06 7.59 -1.86
CA MET A 235 11.14 6.78 -2.41
C MET A 235 10.95 6.63 -3.92
N ILE A 236 11.97 7.05 -4.67
CA ILE A 236 11.95 7.08 -6.14
C ILE A 236 13.07 6.20 -6.67
N TYR A 237 12.71 5.23 -7.51
CA TYR A 237 13.66 4.44 -8.27
C TYR A 237 13.76 5.01 -9.68
N VAL A 238 14.97 5.42 -10.05
CA VAL A 238 15.28 6.16 -11.27
C VAL A 238 16.20 5.32 -12.14
N SER A 239 15.81 5.04 -13.39
CA SER A 239 16.60 4.29 -14.36
C SER A 239 16.62 5.01 -15.71
N ILE A 240 17.46 6.05 -15.84
CA ILE A 240 17.54 6.95 -17.00
C ILE A 240 18.99 7.28 -17.36
N SER A 241 19.19 7.91 -18.53
CA SER A 241 20.47 8.45 -18.96
C SER A 241 20.91 9.69 -18.16
N ASP A 242 22.19 10.08 -18.26
CA ASP A 242 22.77 11.20 -17.51
C ASP A 242 22.11 12.56 -17.81
N GLU A 243 21.73 12.82 -19.06
CA GLU A 243 21.11 14.11 -19.43
C GLU A 243 19.65 14.20 -18.98
N GLU A 244 18.87 13.13 -19.18
CA GLU A 244 17.50 13.03 -18.67
C GLU A 244 17.45 13.11 -17.13
N MET A 245 18.49 12.58 -16.47
CA MET A 245 18.63 12.68 -15.01
C MET A 245 18.65 14.12 -14.54
N LYS A 246 19.41 15.01 -15.18
CA LYS A 246 19.51 16.41 -14.75
C LYS A 246 18.17 17.12 -14.83
N GLU A 247 17.49 17.00 -15.97
CA GLU A 247 16.18 17.62 -16.17
C GLU A 247 15.16 17.09 -15.16
N ARG A 248 15.13 15.77 -14.97
CA ARG A 248 14.23 15.12 -14.02
C ARG A 248 14.49 15.55 -12.57
N MET A 249 15.74 15.57 -12.12
CA MET A 249 16.07 16.00 -10.76
C MET A 249 15.68 17.47 -10.53
N SER A 250 15.83 18.32 -11.54
CA SER A 250 15.35 19.72 -11.49
C SER A 250 13.85 19.78 -11.27
N ARG A 251 13.05 19.00 -12.03
CA ARG A 251 11.60 18.89 -11.83
C ARG A 251 11.25 18.36 -10.44
N LEU A 252 11.87 17.26 -10.00
CA LEU A 252 11.64 16.66 -8.69
C LEU A 252 11.91 17.65 -7.54
N GLY A 253 13.00 18.40 -7.63
CA GLY A 253 13.34 19.45 -6.67
C GLY A 253 12.34 20.62 -6.62
N GLN A 254 11.44 20.72 -7.61
CA GLN A 254 10.38 21.73 -7.67
C GLN A 254 9.03 21.25 -7.13
N ILE A 255 8.81 19.94 -7.03
CA ILE A 255 7.54 19.39 -6.55
C ILE A 255 7.38 19.66 -5.05
N ILE A 256 6.25 20.23 -4.66
CA ILE A 256 5.97 20.63 -3.27
C ILE A 256 5.99 19.43 -2.32
N GLN A 257 5.42 18.28 -2.74
CA GLN A 257 5.44 17.04 -1.97
C GLN A 257 6.87 16.58 -1.65
N CYS A 258 7.81 16.69 -2.59
CA CYS A 258 9.22 16.35 -2.37
C CYS A 258 9.89 17.27 -1.35
N ARG A 259 9.53 18.56 -1.34
CA ARG A 259 10.09 19.57 -0.42
C ARG A 259 9.57 19.40 1.01
N GLU A 260 8.27 19.14 1.14
CA GLU A 260 7.58 19.07 2.43
C GLU A 260 7.74 17.72 3.12
N ALA A 261 7.97 16.64 2.36
CA ALA A 261 8.21 15.32 2.92
C ALA A 261 9.41 15.36 3.88
N LYS A 262 9.29 14.61 4.98
CA LYS A 262 10.37 14.50 5.97
C LYS A 262 11.62 13.88 5.36
N MET A 263 11.46 12.96 4.41
CA MET A 263 12.57 12.31 3.74
C MET A 263 12.22 11.97 2.29
N LEU A 264 13.01 12.50 1.35
CA LEU A 264 13.05 12.08 -0.05
C LEU A 264 14.22 11.11 -0.24
N LYS A 265 13.95 9.90 -0.74
CA LYS A 265 14.93 8.86 -1.02
C LYS A 265 15.00 8.66 -2.52
N ILE A 266 16.19 8.76 -3.10
CA ILE A 266 16.39 8.59 -4.54
C ILE A 266 17.39 7.45 -4.76
N TYR A 267 16.92 6.40 -5.42
CA TYR A 267 17.75 5.33 -5.96
C TYR A 267 18.06 5.66 -7.41
N VAL A 268 19.31 5.98 -7.71
CA VAL A 268 19.75 6.42 -9.04
C VAL A 268 21.22 6.06 -9.20
N ASN A 269 21.66 5.79 -10.44
CA ASN A 269 23.09 5.64 -10.73
C ASN A 269 23.69 7.04 -10.85
N TYR A 270 24.03 7.66 -9.72
CA TYR A 270 24.54 9.02 -9.71
C TYR A 270 26.05 9.01 -9.94
N ARG A 271 26.45 9.48 -11.12
CA ARG A 271 27.86 9.79 -11.39
C ARG A 271 28.25 11.10 -10.69
N ASP A 272 29.50 11.51 -10.88
CA ASP A 272 30.06 12.76 -10.37
C ASP A 272 29.31 14.04 -10.82
N ASN A 273 28.26 13.96 -11.66
CA ASN A 273 27.51 15.11 -12.18
C ASN A 273 26.07 15.24 -11.65
N PHE A 274 25.70 14.50 -10.60
CA PHE A 274 24.36 14.59 -10.03
C PHE A 274 24.04 16.01 -9.51
N PRO A 275 22.90 16.61 -9.90
CA PRO A 275 22.56 18.00 -9.61
C PRO A 275 22.00 18.15 -8.19
N ILE A 276 22.84 17.92 -7.18
CA ILE A 276 22.46 17.95 -5.76
C ILE A 276 21.78 19.26 -5.33
N GLN A 277 22.13 20.37 -5.98
CA GLN A 277 21.58 21.71 -5.71
C GLN A 277 20.06 21.79 -5.93
N CYS A 278 19.48 20.93 -6.75
CA CYS A 278 18.03 20.88 -6.98
C CYS A 278 17.26 20.57 -5.68
N PHE A 279 17.91 19.98 -4.68
CA PHE A 279 17.27 19.49 -3.46
C PHE A 279 17.55 20.37 -2.23
N LEU A 280 18.12 21.57 -2.40
CA LEU A 280 18.39 22.50 -1.28
C LEU A 280 17.13 22.89 -0.49
N ASN A 281 15.95 22.83 -1.09
CA ASN A 281 14.69 23.17 -0.44
C ASN A 281 13.95 21.94 0.13
N CYS A 282 14.55 20.75 0.10
CA CYS A 282 13.98 19.56 0.72
C CYS A 282 14.36 19.50 2.20
N ARG A 283 13.46 19.01 3.05
CA ARG A 283 13.75 18.81 4.48
C ARG A 283 14.71 17.66 4.73
N GLY A 284 14.57 16.56 4.01
CA GLY A 284 15.46 15.41 4.13
C GLY A 284 15.73 14.78 2.78
N LEU A 285 16.98 14.39 2.54
CA LEU A 285 17.42 13.71 1.32
C LEU A 285 18.23 12.47 1.67
N THR A 286 17.95 11.35 1.02
CA THR A 286 18.83 10.17 1.00
C THR A 286 19.11 9.78 -0.44
N LEU A 287 20.38 9.56 -0.76
CA LEU A 287 20.81 9.06 -2.06
C LEU A 287 21.35 7.63 -1.92
N PHE A 288 20.91 6.76 -2.82
CA PHE A 288 21.37 5.38 -2.96
C PHE A 288 21.87 5.15 -4.39
N ASP A 289 23.07 4.60 -4.53
CA ASP A 289 23.66 4.33 -5.83
C ASP A 289 23.51 2.85 -6.18
N TYR A 290 22.94 2.53 -7.35
CA TYR A 290 22.77 1.11 -7.74
C TYR A 290 24.09 0.34 -7.83
N ASN A 291 25.20 1.01 -8.15
CA ASN A 291 26.50 0.39 -8.30
C ASN A 291 27.36 0.51 -7.05
N ASN A 292 26.85 1.10 -5.97
CA ASN A 292 27.61 1.44 -4.77
C ASN A 292 28.93 2.15 -5.09
N PHE A 293 28.92 3.13 -6.00
CA PHE A 293 30.13 3.85 -6.38
C PHE A 293 29.96 5.37 -6.21
N ILE A 294 30.37 5.90 -5.06
CA ILE A 294 30.52 7.34 -4.84
C ILE A 294 31.93 7.65 -4.37
N LYS A 295 32.61 8.54 -5.09
CA LYS A 295 33.93 9.02 -4.72
C LYS A 295 33.84 9.92 -3.47
N ALA A 296 34.90 9.90 -2.67
CA ALA A 296 35.05 10.80 -1.53
C ALA A 296 34.89 12.27 -1.94
N GLU A 297 35.53 12.69 -3.03
CA GLU A 297 35.46 14.07 -3.55
C GLU A 297 34.02 14.51 -3.86
N THR A 298 33.25 13.64 -4.54
CA THR A 298 31.83 13.90 -4.87
C THR A 298 30.97 14.03 -3.62
N THR A 299 31.19 13.17 -2.63
CA THR A 299 30.52 13.25 -1.33
C THR A 299 30.80 14.57 -0.62
N ILE A 300 32.06 14.99 -0.61
CA ILE A 300 32.46 16.25 0.01
C ILE A 300 31.81 17.42 -0.73
N ARG A 301 31.85 17.44 -2.06
CA ARG A 301 31.19 18.49 -2.84
C ARG A 301 29.69 18.57 -2.53
N PHE A 302 28.99 17.44 -2.41
CA PHE A 302 27.58 17.41 -2.03
C PHE A 302 27.33 18.02 -0.65
N ILE A 303 28.10 17.62 0.37
CA ILE A 303 27.99 18.20 1.72
C ILE A 303 28.20 19.72 1.66
N GLY A 304 29.22 20.18 0.93
CA GLY A 304 29.52 21.61 0.80
C GLY A 304 28.38 22.41 0.19
N ILE A 305 27.70 21.88 -0.82
CA ILE A 305 26.51 22.51 -1.43
C ILE A 305 25.34 22.46 -0.44
N LEU A 306 25.04 21.31 0.15
CA LEU A 306 23.86 21.11 0.99
C LEU A 306 23.90 21.92 2.29
N GLN A 307 25.07 22.23 2.81
CA GLN A 307 25.24 23.11 3.97
C GLN A 307 24.74 24.54 3.76
N THR A 308 24.64 24.99 2.50
CA THR A 308 24.09 26.30 2.15
C THR A 308 22.57 26.35 2.28
N SER A 309 21.89 25.19 2.37
CA SER A 309 20.45 25.14 2.59
C SER A 309 20.09 25.73 3.94
N THR A 310 18.96 26.43 4.00
CA THR A 310 18.33 26.91 5.25
C THR A 310 17.22 25.97 5.76
N VAL A 311 16.76 25.05 4.91
CA VAL A 311 15.59 24.18 5.17
C VAL A 311 16.00 22.73 5.46
N LEU A 312 17.08 22.24 4.84
CA LEU A 312 17.53 20.86 4.97
C LEU A 312 17.87 20.55 6.44
N GLU A 313 17.31 19.45 6.94
CA GLU A 313 17.49 18.92 8.29
C GLU A 313 18.41 17.70 8.29
N SER A 314 18.36 16.87 7.24
CA SER A 314 19.11 15.61 7.17
C SER A 314 19.47 15.24 5.74
N PHE A 315 20.71 14.81 5.54
CA PHE A 315 21.20 14.21 4.31
C PHE A 315 21.92 12.90 4.60
N LEU A 316 21.60 11.86 3.83
CA LEU A 316 22.26 10.55 3.91
C LEU A 316 22.74 10.13 2.53
N VAL A 317 23.94 9.55 2.47
CA VAL A 317 24.50 8.95 1.25
C VAL A 317 25.41 7.78 1.59
N GLU A 318 25.45 6.77 0.73
CA GLU A 318 26.26 5.57 0.93
C GLU A 318 27.76 5.91 1.08
N LYS A 319 28.42 5.25 2.03
CA LYS A 319 29.84 5.47 2.35
C LYS A 319 30.69 4.36 1.75
N ASN A 320 31.04 4.48 0.47
CA ASN A 320 31.77 3.43 -0.24
C ASN A 320 33.30 3.56 -0.12
N ASP A 321 33.85 4.77 -0.25
CA ASP A 321 35.27 5.02 0.00
C ASP A 321 35.50 5.70 1.36
N SER A 322 35.47 4.90 2.43
CA SER A 322 35.53 5.42 3.79
C SER A 322 36.88 6.02 4.16
N ASP A 323 37.98 5.47 3.64
CA ASP A 323 39.33 5.87 4.04
C ASP A 323 39.76 7.16 3.33
N GLU A 324 39.49 7.28 2.03
CA GLU A 324 39.75 8.52 1.31
C GLU A 324 38.87 9.65 1.84
N LEU A 325 37.60 9.36 2.14
CA LEU A 325 36.69 10.36 2.70
C LEU A 325 37.16 10.86 4.07
N LEU A 326 37.57 9.96 4.97
CA LEU A 326 38.10 10.33 6.29
C LEU A 326 39.40 11.13 6.18
N LYS A 327 40.33 10.70 5.31
CA LYS A 327 41.58 11.44 5.05
C LYS A 327 41.30 12.82 4.49
N ALA A 328 40.39 12.93 3.52
CA ALA A 328 40.04 14.20 2.92
C ALA A 328 39.41 15.15 3.94
N ILE A 329 38.51 14.68 4.80
CA ILE A 329 37.88 15.53 5.83
C ILE A 329 38.88 15.94 6.92
N ARG A 330 39.71 15.01 7.43
CA ARG A 330 40.74 15.32 8.44
C ARG A 330 41.86 16.21 7.88
N GLY A 331 42.17 16.10 6.60
CA GLY A 331 43.11 16.97 5.88
C GLY A 331 42.55 18.35 5.55
N GLY A 332 41.39 18.72 6.10
CA GLY A 332 40.76 20.01 5.92
C GLY A 332 39.68 20.06 4.84
N GLY A 333 39.57 19.06 3.97
CA GLY A 333 38.52 18.96 2.94
C GLY A 333 38.51 20.11 1.92
N ARG A 334 37.73 19.93 0.85
CA ARG A 334 37.32 21.04 -0.03
C ARG A 334 35.81 20.93 -0.22
N PRO A 335 34.97 21.78 0.41
CA PRO A 335 35.32 23.00 1.14
C PRO A 335 35.85 22.77 2.57
N LEU A 336 36.74 23.67 3.02
CA LEU A 336 37.24 23.76 4.40
C LEU A 336 36.12 24.25 5.35
N TRP A 337 35.26 23.34 5.80
CA TRP A 337 34.07 23.71 6.59
C TRP A 337 34.35 24.11 8.04
N ASN A 338 35.61 24.28 8.46
CA ASN A 338 36.00 24.48 9.86
C ASN A 338 35.41 23.40 10.81
N GLY A 339 35.27 22.18 10.30
CA GLY A 339 34.72 21.06 11.04
C GLY A 339 35.67 20.60 12.15
N VAL A 340 35.15 20.44 13.37
CA VAL A 340 35.91 19.92 14.52
C VAL A 340 35.44 18.51 14.84
N GLU A 341 36.36 17.55 14.88
CA GLU A 341 36.06 16.17 15.29
C GLU A 341 35.68 16.15 16.79
N THR A 342 34.57 15.51 17.15
CA THR A 342 34.00 15.58 18.51
C THR A 342 34.81 14.81 19.56
N GLY A 343 35.70 13.94 19.12
CA GLY A 343 36.60 13.17 19.95
C GLY A 343 37.68 12.54 19.07
N ARG A 344 38.76 12.06 19.70
CA ARG A 344 39.84 11.39 18.97
C ARG A 344 39.26 10.16 18.27
N GLU A 345 39.39 10.13 16.94
CA GLU A 345 38.94 9.01 16.10
C GLU A 345 37.43 8.72 16.18
N SER A 346 36.61 9.70 16.61
CA SER A 346 35.16 9.48 16.71
C SER A 346 34.48 9.38 15.34
N CYS A 347 35.13 9.84 14.26
CA CYS A 347 34.55 9.93 12.92
C CYS A 347 33.24 10.75 12.89
N ILE A 348 33.09 11.65 13.85
CA ILE A 348 31.93 12.53 14.01
C ILE A 348 32.45 13.96 14.09
N PHE A 349 31.94 14.83 13.23
CA PHE A 349 32.42 16.19 13.07
C PHE A 349 31.27 17.17 13.34
N LYS A 350 31.59 18.27 14.03
CA LYS A 350 30.71 19.43 14.16
C LYS A 350 31.17 20.50 13.19
N ILE A 351 30.28 20.94 12.32
CA ILE A 351 30.54 21.95 11.32
C ILE A 351 29.67 23.17 11.65
N PRO A 352 30.28 24.34 11.96
CA PRO A 352 29.53 25.53 12.36
C PRO A 352 28.66 26.06 11.22
N ILE A 353 27.48 26.60 11.55
CA ILE A 353 26.65 27.38 10.63
C ILE A 353 26.93 28.84 10.89
N ALA A 354 27.30 29.60 9.85
CA ALA A 354 27.59 31.01 9.99
C ALA A 354 26.40 31.76 10.63
N SER A 355 26.70 32.57 11.64
CA SER A 355 25.70 33.39 12.35
C SER A 355 24.56 32.61 13.00
N SER A 356 24.78 31.35 13.38
CA SER A 356 23.83 30.53 14.13
C SER A 356 24.51 29.78 15.27
N ASP A 357 23.76 29.54 16.36
CA ASP A 357 24.11 28.61 17.44
C ASP A 357 24.00 27.13 17.01
N LYS A 358 23.30 26.87 15.90
CA LYS A 358 23.16 25.56 15.29
C LYS A 358 24.44 25.14 14.59
N PHE A 359 24.59 23.83 14.45
CA PHE A 359 25.69 23.24 13.71
C PHE A 359 25.21 22.04 12.89
N TRP A 360 26.01 21.66 11.91
CA TRP A 360 25.85 20.39 11.22
C TRP A 360 26.66 19.31 11.96
N LYS A 361 26.00 18.24 12.38
CA LYS A 361 26.66 16.99 12.78
C LYS A 361 26.89 16.16 11.52
N LEU A 362 28.15 15.91 11.18
CA LEU A 362 28.55 14.97 10.14
C LEU A 362 29.03 13.67 10.80
N ASP A 363 28.26 12.60 10.67
CA ASP A 363 28.54 11.29 11.23
C ASP A 363 29.02 10.34 10.13
N LEU A 364 30.24 9.85 10.26
CA LEU A 364 30.88 8.90 9.35
C LEU A 364 31.14 7.56 10.03
N SER A 365 30.63 7.33 11.24
CA SER A 365 30.90 6.10 12.00
C SER A 365 30.19 4.86 11.43
N GLY A 366 29.11 5.06 10.67
CA GLY A 366 28.30 3.99 10.08
C GLY A 366 28.62 3.68 8.61
N LYS A 367 27.71 2.90 8.00
CA LYS A 367 27.71 2.56 6.56
C LYS A 367 27.26 3.70 5.65
N MET A 368 26.67 4.74 6.24
CA MET A 368 26.18 5.92 5.55
C MET A 368 26.94 7.13 6.07
N VAL A 369 27.21 8.07 5.18
CA VAL A 369 27.53 9.44 5.55
C VAL A 369 26.24 10.11 5.97
N HIS A 370 26.17 10.59 7.22
CA HIS A 370 24.97 11.26 7.74
C HIS A 370 25.29 12.69 8.14
N LEU A 371 24.78 13.64 7.37
CA LEU A 371 24.80 15.06 7.69
C LEU A 371 23.45 15.45 8.32
N LYS A 372 23.45 15.93 9.56
CA LYS A 372 22.24 16.30 10.28
C LYS A 372 22.38 17.69 10.90
N ARG A 373 21.39 18.55 10.70
CA ARG A 373 21.33 19.85 11.39
C ARG A 373 20.92 19.63 12.84
N GLN A 374 21.65 20.21 13.78
CA GLN A 374 21.37 20.15 15.22
C GLN A 374 21.09 21.53 15.79
#